data_AF-A0A0Q9ZTS3-F1
#
_entry.id   AF-A0A0Q9ZTS3-F1
#
_cell.length_a   1.000
_cell.length_b   1.000
_cell.length_c   1.000
_cell.angle_alpha   90.00
_cell.angle_beta   90.00
_cell.angle_gamma   90.00
#
_symmetry.space_group_name_H-M   'P 1'
#
loop_
_entity.id
_entity.type
_entity.pdbx_description
1 polymer ?
#
loop_
_entity_poly.entity_id
_entity_poly.type
_entity_poly.pdbx_seq_one_letter_code
_entity_poly.pdbx_strand_id
1 'polypeptide(L)'
;MPALAQFPSQGDLLKFLYNATGIIPSKKQSIVDLNIHNKSLHRSLDRVAKEEGDFLKNFEEHADGFRSAINGMFSNSMYGDILFAPLIEIFQVYTQTVLTDHTYLDKKESLSFLINTAFLQRATISIFKYTQHYSNFLNISLPPNGKFWFLEYDYTTPLTRVMNWIYDCEDKNLEVFHDTSKFSTNECIDQIDQDLANVRNWLSGTVKLPPFSNILDVFHRAFTAHKIDSDKKDRYVFFLFIARFATYCLDSLFENTDIKEALKILVKMKSYLELIEIDYEISCLAFDSLELDSNIQNGEVTSEQILRKAKLAMFFEITNKWNEHFAQFSPEEINVLPEISRSPNNFVIKTFKDYLVTIDSLHNNEFEINIKNCIEGYSVMKQKYNYQQWLNEYYGVGNDVIYPWLVHWIDGMKSFCNKEFESSLTSMRKAFDTIRYSAGNRQIKFIEDYMLVALAQPNKNGNIQGLKDFKLAFKWGVFMNHFDAFPEFYTDISNKELEAVFKDRKKSYKSVAGSNFDTKVLAKLLFHWKYDNQ
;
A
#
# COMPACT_ATOMS: atom_id res chain seq x y z
N MET A 1 -28.15 3.95 6.06
CA MET A 1 -27.14 4.95 6.46
C MET A 1 -26.21 5.13 5.27
N PRO A 2 -25.80 6.36 4.94
CA PRO A 2 -24.77 6.60 3.93
C PRO A 2 -23.48 5.89 4.33
N ALA A 3 -22.66 5.49 3.36
CA ALA A 3 -21.35 4.91 3.63
C ALA A 3 -20.44 5.99 4.25
N LEU A 4 -19.64 5.61 5.25
CA LEU A 4 -18.68 6.50 5.89
C LEU A 4 -17.59 6.91 4.87
N ALA A 5 -17.26 8.20 4.83
CA ALA A 5 -16.12 8.69 4.07
C ALA A 5 -14.81 8.20 4.70
N GLN A 6 -14.07 7.36 3.97
CA GLN A 6 -12.80 6.79 4.44
C GLN A 6 -12.03 6.14 3.29
N PHE A 7 -10.71 6.16 3.38
CA PHE A 7 -9.85 5.26 2.62
C PHE A 7 -10.00 3.82 3.14
N PRO A 8 -9.57 2.80 2.35
CA PRO A 8 -9.30 1.47 2.87
C PRO A 8 -8.43 1.50 4.13
N SER A 9 -8.38 0.45 4.96
CA SER A 9 -7.40 0.36 6.05
C SER A 9 -6.10 -0.28 5.55
N GLN A 10 -4.99 -0.11 6.28
CA GLN A 10 -3.77 -0.88 6.00
C GLN A 10 -4.03 -2.40 6.08
N GLY A 11 -4.92 -2.83 6.97
CA GLY A 11 -5.33 -4.22 7.08
C GLY A 11 -6.12 -4.73 5.86
N ASP A 12 -6.92 -3.87 5.21
CA ASP A 12 -7.56 -4.20 3.94
C ASP A 12 -6.52 -4.44 2.84
N LEU A 13 -5.49 -3.60 2.77
CA LEU A 13 -4.37 -3.77 1.83
C LEU A 13 -3.63 -5.10 2.07
N LEU A 14 -3.30 -5.43 3.32
CA LEU A 14 -2.62 -6.70 3.63
C LEU A 14 -3.50 -7.90 3.26
N LYS A 15 -4.79 -7.84 3.60
CA LYS A 15 -5.77 -8.87 3.22
C LYS A 15 -5.88 -9.00 1.70
N PHE A 16 -5.88 -7.88 0.98
CA PHE A 16 -5.86 -7.88 -0.49
C PHE A 16 -4.62 -8.59 -1.01
N LEU A 17 -3.42 -8.30 -0.49
CA LEU A 17 -2.19 -8.98 -0.90
C LEU A 17 -2.26 -10.49 -0.69
N TYR A 18 -2.75 -10.98 0.45
CA TYR A 18 -2.94 -12.41 0.69
C TYR A 18 -3.89 -13.05 -0.33
N ASN A 19 -5.00 -12.39 -0.63
CA ASN A 19 -5.96 -12.88 -1.62
C ASN A 19 -5.40 -12.84 -3.05
N ALA A 20 -4.62 -11.82 -3.37
CA ALA A 20 -4.02 -11.57 -4.68
C ALA A 20 -2.80 -12.43 -4.96
N THR A 21 -2.02 -12.82 -3.96
CA THR A 21 -0.92 -13.77 -4.15
C THR A 21 -1.35 -15.21 -3.90
N GLY A 22 -2.46 -15.44 -3.19
CA GLY A 22 -2.90 -16.78 -2.84
C GLY A 22 -1.95 -17.51 -1.90
N ILE A 23 -1.08 -16.78 -1.20
CA ILE A 23 -0.23 -17.33 -0.16
C ILE A 23 -1.13 -17.75 1.00
N ILE A 24 -1.02 -19.02 1.39
CA ILE A 24 -1.65 -19.55 2.59
C ILE A 24 -0.51 -20.09 3.45
N PRO A 25 -0.26 -19.55 4.65
CA PRO A 25 0.69 -20.15 5.59
C PRO A 25 0.24 -21.60 5.85
N SER A 26 1.01 -22.57 5.38
CA SER A 26 0.64 -23.98 5.47
C SER A 26 1.46 -24.65 6.58
N LYS A 27 0.82 -25.56 7.33
CA LYS A 27 1.47 -26.37 8.37
C LYS A 27 2.46 -27.42 7.84
N LYS A 28 2.54 -27.63 6.52
CA LYS A 28 3.15 -28.85 5.94
C LYS A 28 4.46 -28.64 5.20
N GLN A 29 4.90 -27.41 5.00
CA GLN A 29 6.26 -27.14 4.57
C GLN A 29 6.86 -26.13 5.52
N SER A 30 7.95 -26.54 6.16
CA SER A 30 8.83 -25.72 6.97
C SER A 30 9.44 -24.61 6.12
N ILE A 31 8.65 -23.57 5.88
CA ILE A 31 9.13 -22.24 5.57
C ILE A 31 8.76 -21.40 6.80
N VAL A 32 9.54 -21.59 7.86
CA VAL A 32 9.51 -20.87 9.15
C VAL A 32 8.29 -21.15 10.05
N ASP A 33 8.55 -21.27 11.36
CA ASP A 33 7.66 -21.69 12.47
C ASP A 33 6.38 -20.87 12.65
N LEU A 34 5.41 -20.92 11.72
CA LEU A 34 4.10 -20.32 11.90
C LEU A 34 2.98 -21.37 11.79
N ASN A 35 2.55 -21.85 12.96
CA ASN A 35 1.41 -22.76 13.15
C ASN A 35 0.06 -22.04 12.93
N ILE A 36 -0.27 -21.64 11.71
CA ILE A 36 -1.57 -21.01 11.40
C ILE A 36 -2.47 -22.01 10.66
N HIS A 37 -3.71 -22.19 11.15
CA HIS A 37 -4.73 -23.00 10.46
C HIS A 37 -5.44 -22.17 9.37
N ASN A 38 -5.75 -22.76 8.22
CA ASN A 38 -6.33 -22.05 7.06
C ASN A 38 -7.67 -21.32 7.38
N LYS A 39 -8.60 -21.95 8.13
CA LYS A 39 -9.84 -21.30 8.61
C LYS A 39 -9.60 -20.21 9.67
N SER A 40 -8.45 -20.21 10.35
CA SER A 40 -8.08 -19.13 11.27
C SER A 40 -7.44 -17.94 10.54
N LEU A 41 -6.82 -18.14 9.37
CA LEU A 41 -6.18 -17.06 8.62
C LEU A 41 -7.20 -16.03 8.12
N HIS A 42 -8.21 -16.44 7.35
CA HIS A 42 -9.19 -15.49 6.80
C HIS A 42 -9.90 -14.68 7.88
N ARG A 43 -10.33 -15.34 8.98
CA ARG A 43 -10.93 -14.64 10.12
C ARG A 43 -9.96 -13.71 10.83
N SER A 44 -8.68 -14.07 10.88
CA SER A 44 -7.64 -13.22 11.45
C SER A 44 -7.39 -11.99 10.57
N LEU A 45 -7.27 -12.17 9.25
CA LEU A 45 -7.16 -11.09 8.28
C LEU A 45 -8.40 -10.18 8.28
N ASP A 46 -9.61 -10.73 8.47
CA ASP A 46 -10.84 -9.94 8.63
C ASP A 46 -10.79 -9.04 9.88
N ARG A 47 -10.22 -9.54 10.98
CA ARG A 47 -10.02 -8.74 12.20
C ARG A 47 -8.96 -7.67 12.01
N VAL A 48 -7.88 -7.98 11.31
CA VAL A 48 -6.82 -7.01 10.98
C VAL A 48 -7.37 -5.91 10.06
N ALA A 49 -8.15 -6.26 9.04
CA ALA A 49 -8.81 -5.30 8.16
C ALA A 49 -9.76 -4.35 8.91
N LYS A 50 -10.41 -4.84 9.98
CA LYS A 50 -11.26 -4.05 10.87
C LYS A 50 -10.51 -3.39 12.03
N GLU A 51 -9.21 -3.63 12.15
CA GLU A 51 -8.37 -3.19 13.27
C GLU A 51 -8.91 -3.61 14.65
N GLU A 52 -9.47 -4.82 14.74
CA GLU A 52 -10.01 -5.38 15.97
C GLU A 52 -8.94 -6.11 16.80
N GLY A 53 -8.97 -5.90 18.13
CA GLY A 53 -8.07 -6.59 19.07
C GLY A 53 -6.67 -5.98 19.10
N ASP A 54 -5.63 -6.81 19.21
CA ASP A 54 -4.23 -6.35 19.14
C ASP A 54 -3.79 -6.20 17.67
N PHE A 55 -4.43 -5.27 16.96
CA PHE A 55 -4.32 -5.14 15.51
C PHE A 55 -2.89 -4.89 15.03
N LEU A 56 -2.09 -4.11 15.76
CA LEU A 56 -0.68 -3.82 15.43
C LEU A 56 0.13 -5.11 15.39
N LYS A 57 0.14 -5.86 16.51
CA LYS A 57 0.84 -7.15 16.61
C LYS A 57 0.37 -8.14 15.56
N ASN A 58 -0.96 -8.24 15.37
CA ASN A 58 -1.53 -9.15 14.38
C ASN A 58 -1.10 -8.77 12.96
N PHE A 59 -1.06 -7.47 12.62
CA PHE A 59 -0.61 -7.00 11.32
C PHE A 59 0.86 -7.33 11.08
N GLU A 60 1.73 -7.04 12.05
CA GLU A 60 3.17 -7.36 11.98
C GLU A 60 3.40 -8.87 11.78
N GLU A 61 2.72 -9.71 12.57
CA GLU A 61 2.81 -11.17 12.44
C GLU A 61 2.43 -11.67 11.03
N HIS A 62 1.37 -11.10 10.44
CA HIS A 62 0.96 -11.46 9.08
C HIS A 62 1.90 -10.85 8.02
N ALA A 63 2.37 -9.62 8.18
CA ALA A 63 3.34 -9.02 7.26
C ALA A 63 4.65 -9.81 7.22
N ASP A 64 5.18 -10.21 8.37
CA ASP A 64 6.38 -11.03 8.48
C ASP A 64 6.16 -12.45 7.95
N GLY A 65 5.00 -13.04 8.23
CA GLY A 65 4.61 -14.34 7.68
C GLY A 65 4.50 -14.30 6.15
N PHE A 66 3.95 -13.23 5.58
CA PHE A 66 3.87 -13.01 4.14
C PHE A 66 5.25 -12.86 3.51
N ARG A 67 6.13 -12.04 4.10
CA ARG A 67 7.52 -11.86 3.65
C ARG A 67 8.30 -13.18 3.69
N SER A 68 8.18 -13.92 4.79
CA SER A 68 8.84 -15.22 4.96
C SER A 68 8.36 -16.23 3.93
N ALA A 69 7.06 -16.24 3.61
CA ALA A 69 6.50 -17.10 2.58
C ALA A 69 7.06 -16.78 1.20
N ILE A 70 7.17 -15.50 0.80
CA ILE A 70 7.77 -15.11 -0.49
C ILE A 70 9.25 -15.53 -0.54
N ASN A 71 10.02 -15.26 0.50
CA ASN A 71 11.45 -15.56 0.51
C ASN A 71 11.72 -17.07 0.48
N GLY A 72 10.84 -17.90 1.05
CA GLY A 72 10.98 -19.34 1.03
C GLY A 72 10.56 -20.02 -0.29
N MET A 73 10.03 -19.28 -1.27
CA MET A 73 9.64 -19.86 -2.57
C MET A 73 10.84 -20.11 -3.49
N PHE A 74 11.96 -19.43 -3.27
CA PHE A 74 13.08 -19.38 -4.20
C PHE A 74 14.36 -19.87 -3.54
N SER A 75 15.20 -20.54 -4.31
CA SER A 75 16.57 -20.86 -3.87
C SER A 75 17.45 -19.60 -3.87
N ASN A 76 17.22 -18.71 -4.83
CA ASN A 76 17.87 -17.42 -4.90
C ASN A 76 17.00 -16.30 -4.29
N SER A 77 17.48 -15.69 -3.22
CA SER A 77 16.77 -14.64 -2.47
C SER A 77 16.43 -13.41 -3.32
N MET A 78 17.16 -13.16 -4.40
CA MET A 78 16.93 -12.00 -5.27
C MET A 78 15.52 -12.01 -5.91
N TYR A 79 14.97 -13.19 -6.22
CA TYR A 79 13.59 -13.27 -6.73
C TYR A 79 12.58 -12.81 -5.67
N GLY A 80 12.77 -13.22 -4.41
CA GLY A 80 11.94 -12.78 -3.29
C GLY A 80 12.01 -11.27 -3.07
N ASP A 81 13.22 -10.71 -3.09
CA ASP A 81 13.44 -9.26 -2.93
C ASP A 81 12.78 -8.45 -4.05
N ILE A 82 12.88 -8.91 -5.31
CA ILE A 82 12.25 -8.27 -6.48
C ILE A 82 10.72 -8.31 -6.39
N LEU A 83 10.12 -9.37 -5.86
CA LEU A 83 8.66 -9.46 -5.69
C LEU A 83 8.16 -8.64 -4.51
N PHE A 84 8.91 -8.59 -3.41
CA PHE A 84 8.46 -7.95 -2.18
C PHE A 84 8.60 -6.42 -2.23
N ALA A 85 9.67 -5.91 -2.85
CA ALA A 85 9.98 -4.49 -2.82
C ALA A 85 8.91 -3.58 -3.49
N PRO A 86 8.31 -3.93 -4.66
CA PRO A 86 7.17 -3.18 -5.21
C PRO A 86 5.98 -3.09 -4.24
N LEU A 87 5.73 -4.13 -3.45
CA LEU A 87 4.60 -4.15 -2.51
C LEU A 87 4.83 -3.16 -1.36
N ILE A 88 6.07 -3.07 -0.87
CA ILE A 88 6.47 -2.07 0.13
C ILE A 88 6.33 -0.65 -0.43
N GLU A 89 6.79 -0.40 -1.66
CA GLU A 89 6.68 0.91 -2.30
C GLU A 89 5.20 1.36 -2.48
N ILE A 90 4.28 0.42 -2.76
CA ILE A 90 2.84 0.71 -2.82
C ILE A 90 2.29 1.04 -1.43
N PHE A 91 2.67 0.29 -0.40
CA PHE A 91 2.26 0.57 0.99
C PHE A 91 2.76 1.94 1.48
N GLN A 92 3.98 2.31 1.10
CA GLN A 92 4.56 3.63 1.39
C GLN A 92 3.71 4.75 0.79
N VAL A 93 3.43 4.67 -0.52
CA VAL A 93 2.63 5.67 -1.22
C VAL A 93 1.20 5.73 -0.67
N TYR A 94 0.61 4.58 -0.34
CA TYR A 94 -0.68 4.52 0.32
C TYR A 94 -0.70 5.29 1.65
N THR A 95 0.22 4.96 2.57
CA THR A 95 0.27 5.58 3.89
C THR A 95 0.54 7.07 3.79
N GLN A 96 1.43 7.49 2.89
CA GLN A 96 1.67 8.91 2.61
C GLN A 96 0.38 9.61 2.15
N THR A 97 -0.33 9.03 1.17
CA THR A 97 -1.56 9.63 0.62
C THR A 97 -2.65 9.78 1.68
N VAL A 98 -2.89 8.75 2.50
CA VAL A 98 -3.89 8.80 3.57
C VAL A 98 -3.54 9.84 4.65
N LEU A 99 -2.25 10.16 4.82
CA LEU A 99 -1.79 11.14 5.80
C LEU A 99 -1.66 12.55 5.24
N THR A 100 -1.68 12.74 3.92
CA THR A 100 -1.74 14.06 3.30
C THR A 100 -3.19 14.45 2.98
N ASP A 101 -3.96 13.52 2.44
CA ASP A 101 -5.22 13.82 1.78
C ASP A 101 -6.42 13.61 2.72
N HIS A 102 -7.36 14.56 2.68
CA HIS A 102 -8.67 14.37 3.28
C HIS A 102 -9.58 13.68 2.26
N THR A 103 -10.43 12.76 2.72
CA THR A 103 -11.47 12.18 1.88
C THR A 103 -12.85 12.53 2.41
N TYR A 104 -13.73 12.86 1.47
CA TYR A 104 -15.18 12.96 1.63
C TYR A 104 -15.90 11.86 0.83
N LEU A 105 -15.12 10.99 0.19
CA LEU A 105 -15.57 9.91 -0.66
C LEU A 105 -15.74 8.63 0.16
N ASP A 106 -16.68 7.78 -0.22
CA ASP A 106 -16.80 6.47 0.42
C ASP A 106 -15.58 5.59 0.15
N LYS A 107 -15.54 4.41 0.75
CA LYS A 107 -14.40 3.49 0.63
C LYS A 107 -14.09 3.06 -0.80
N LYS A 108 -15.13 2.87 -1.64
CA LYS A 108 -14.98 2.44 -3.03
C LYS A 108 -14.46 3.59 -3.88
N GLU A 109 -15.06 4.76 -3.73
CA GLU A 109 -14.67 5.98 -4.44
C GLU A 109 -13.26 6.43 -4.04
N SER A 110 -12.93 6.37 -2.74
CA SER A 110 -11.59 6.64 -2.22
C SER A 110 -10.54 5.67 -2.79
N LEU A 111 -10.87 4.39 -2.99
CA LEU A 111 -9.97 3.44 -3.66
C LEU A 111 -9.78 3.80 -5.14
N SER A 112 -10.84 4.19 -5.84
CA SER A 112 -10.74 4.65 -7.24
C SER A 112 -9.87 5.90 -7.37
N PHE A 113 -10.01 6.83 -6.42
CA PHE A 113 -9.14 7.99 -6.30
C PHE A 113 -7.67 7.55 -6.15
N LEU A 114 -7.36 6.73 -5.15
CA LEU A 114 -5.99 6.23 -4.90
C LEU A 114 -5.38 5.55 -6.13
N ILE A 115 -6.17 4.74 -6.85
CA ILE A 115 -5.71 4.09 -8.08
C ILE A 115 -5.25 5.14 -9.10
N ASN A 116 -6.09 6.15 -9.33
CA ASN A 116 -5.88 7.13 -10.39
C ASN A 116 -4.84 8.20 -10.06
N THR A 117 -4.68 8.57 -8.79
CA THR A 117 -3.80 9.66 -8.35
C THR A 117 -2.44 9.19 -7.86
N ALA A 118 -2.34 7.96 -7.31
CA ALA A 118 -1.13 7.52 -6.63
C ALA A 118 -0.63 6.14 -7.11
N PHE A 119 -1.49 5.12 -7.11
CA PHE A 119 -1.04 3.74 -7.33
C PHE A 119 -0.60 3.47 -8.77
N LEU A 120 -1.27 4.01 -9.79
CA LEU A 120 -0.87 3.77 -11.18
C LEU A 120 0.53 4.31 -11.48
N GLN A 121 0.83 5.53 -11.04
CA GLN A 121 2.16 6.12 -11.21
C GLN A 121 3.21 5.29 -10.44
N ARG A 122 2.92 4.95 -9.18
CA ARG A 122 3.86 4.18 -8.37
C ARG A 122 4.11 2.78 -8.91
N ALA A 123 3.06 2.05 -9.25
CA ALA A 123 3.16 0.72 -9.83
C ALA A 123 3.97 0.74 -11.13
N THR A 124 3.79 1.76 -11.98
CA THR A 124 4.60 1.93 -13.20
C THR A 124 6.08 2.05 -12.88
N ILE A 125 6.44 2.95 -11.96
CA ILE A 125 7.83 3.17 -11.54
C ILE A 125 8.43 1.89 -10.97
N SER A 126 7.71 1.20 -10.08
CA SER A 126 8.17 -0.03 -9.47
C SER A 126 8.35 -1.13 -10.52
N ILE A 127 7.35 -1.39 -11.36
CA ILE A 127 7.43 -2.42 -12.42
C ILE A 127 8.63 -2.14 -13.33
N PHE A 128 8.80 -0.90 -13.79
CA PHE A 128 9.93 -0.52 -14.63
C PHE A 128 11.26 -0.75 -13.90
N LYS A 129 11.43 -0.19 -12.71
CA LYS A 129 12.64 -0.33 -11.87
C LYS A 129 13.04 -1.79 -11.68
N TYR A 130 12.10 -2.62 -11.26
CA TYR A 130 12.38 -4.01 -10.94
C TYR A 130 12.51 -4.89 -12.17
N THR A 131 11.91 -4.51 -13.31
CA THR A 131 12.21 -5.13 -14.62
C THR A 131 13.67 -4.87 -15.02
N GLN A 132 14.20 -3.66 -14.81
CA GLN A 132 15.62 -3.35 -15.06
C GLN A 132 16.55 -4.12 -14.10
N HIS A 133 16.17 -4.29 -12.83
CA HIS A 133 16.96 -5.11 -11.89
C HIS A 133 16.96 -6.60 -12.25
N TYR A 134 15.80 -7.13 -12.60
CA TYR A 134 15.63 -8.50 -13.08
C TYR A 134 16.46 -8.77 -14.34
N SER A 135 16.38 -7.88 -15.35
CA SER A 135 17.09 -8.05 -16.62
C SER A 135 18.60 -8.01 -16.45
N ASN A 136 19.09 -7.17 -15.54
CA ASN A 136 20.52 -7.06 -15.20
C ASN A 136 21.07 -8.30 -14.50
N PHE A 137 20.25 -9.00 -13.71
CA PHE A 137 20.69 -10.17 -12.98
C PHE A 137 20.61 -11.45 -13.82
N LEU A 138 19.61 -11.56 -14.69
CA LEU A 138 19.32 -12.83 -15.35
C LEU A 138 20.02 -13.00 -16.70
N ASN A 139 20.56 -11.97 -17.34
CA ASN A 139 21.17 -12.11 -18.68
C ASN A 139 20.25 -12.83 -19.69
N ILE A 140 18.92 -12.65 -19.60
CA ILE A 140 17.93 -13.49 -20.33
C ILE A 140 16.97 -12.67 -21.20
N SER A 141 16.64 -13.27 -22.35
CA SER A 141 15.83 -12.76 -23.46
C SER A 141 14.35 -13.19 -23.46
N LEU A 142 13.79 -13.83 -22.42
CA LEU A 142 12.49 -14.51 -22.56
C LEU A 142 11.59 -14.32 -21.33
N PRO A 143 11.01 -13.12 -21.10
CA PRO A 143 9.72 -13.04 -20.42
C PRO A 143 8.64 -13.77 -21.24
N PRO A 144 7.47 -14.06 -20.65
CA PRO A 144 6.29 -14.45 -21.43
C PRO A 144 6.08 -13.51 -22.62
N ASN A 145 5.66 -14.06 -23.77
CA ASN A 145 5.48 -13.28 -24.99
C ASN A 145 4.48 -12.13 -24.78
N GLY A 146 4.85 -10.95 -25.30
CA GLY A 146 4.05 -9.72 -25.23
C GLY A 146 4.50 -8.80 -24.09
N LYS A 147 4.75 -7.53 -24.41
CA LYS A 147 5.24 -6.51 -23.46
C LYS A 147 4.34 -6.35 -22.23
N PHE A 148 3.03 -6.46 -22.42
CA PHE A 148 2.02 -6.24 -21.38
C PHE A 148 1.27 -7.52 -21.00
N TRP A 149 1.94 -8.68 -21.06
CA TRP A 149 1.34 -9.99 -20.79
C TRP A 149 0.59 -10.08 -19.44
N PHE A 150 0.96 -9.25 -18.46
CA PHE A 150 0.36 -9.17 -17.13
C PHE A 150 -0.84 -8.19 -17.04
N LEU A 151 -1.18 -7.48 -18.12
CA LEU A 151 -2.32 -6.54 -18.21
C LEU A 151 -3.35 -6.95 -19.26
N GLU A 152 -3.24 -8.16 -19.83
CA GLU A 152 -4.15 -8.66 -20.87
C GLU A 152 -5.26 -9.50 -20.22
N TYR A 153 -6.51 -9.24 -20.62
CA TYR A 153 -7.72 -9.81 -20.01
C TYR A 153 -8.84 -10.11 -21.04
N ASP A 154 -8.51 -10.22 -22.31
CA ASP A 154 -9.51 -10.39 -23.38
C ASP A 154 -9.93 -11.85 -23.58
N TYR A 155 -8.98 -12.72 -23.95
CA TYR A 155 -9.20 -14.12 -24.31
C TYR A 155 -8.44 -15.10 -23.42
N THR A 156 -7.45 -14.61 -22.67
CA THR A 156 -6.59 -15.43 -21.81
C THR A 156 -6.20 -14.65 -20.57
N THR A 157 -6.17 -15.31 -19.41
CA THR A 157 -5.63 -14.70 -18.20
C THR A 157 -4.10 -14.70 -18.21
N PRO A 158 -3.43 -13.78 -17.47
CA PRO A 158 -1.98 -13.82 -17.30
C PRO A 158 -1.48 -15.19 -16.81
N LEU A 159 -2.21 -15.84 -15.88
CA LEU A 159 -1.86 -17.17 -15.38
C LEU A 159 -1.86 -18.20 -16.50
N THR A 160 -2.92 -18.23 -17.32
CA THR A 160 -3.02 -19.13 -18.47
C THR A 160 -1.88 -18.93 -19.45
N ARG A 161 -1.53 -17.67 -19.73
CA ARG A 161 -0.41 -17.33 -20.61
C ARG A 161 0.92 -17.83 -20.08
N VAL A 162 1.20 -17.63 -18.80
CA VAL A 162 2.47 -18.10 -18.21
C VAL A 162 2.55 -19.62 -18.15
N MET A 163 1.45 -20.32 -17.86
CA MET A 163 1.43 -21.78 -17.92
C MET A 163 1.78 -22.28 -19.33
N ASN A 164 1.16 -21.71 -20.37
CA ASN A 164 1.46 -22.07 -21.76
C ASN A 164 2.91 -21.71 -22.14
N TRP A 165 3.41 -20.56 -21.70
CA TRP A 165 4.80 -20.17 -21.93
C TRP A 165 5.81 -21.16 -21.30
N ILE A 166 5.52 -21.71 -20.11
CA ILE A 166 6.36 -22.76 -19.50
C ILE A 166 6.37 -24.00 -20.40
N TYR A 167 5.22 -24.41 -20.92
CA TYR A 167 5.11 -25.56 -21.82
C TYR A 167 5.92 -25.35 -23.11
N ASP A 168 5.81 -24.17 -23.71
CA ASP A 168 6.58 -23.77 -24.90
C ASP A 168 8.09 -23.77 -24.64
N CYS A 169 8.54 -23.23 -23.49
CA CYS A 169 9.95 -23.22 -23.08
C CYS A 169 10.54 -24.62 -22.82
N GLU A 170 9.68 -25.61 -22.62
CA GLU A 170 10.05 -27.01 -22.39
C GLU A 170 9.81 -27.90 -23.60
N ASP A 171 9.31 -27.33 -24.71
CA ASP A 171 8.91 -28.04 -25.94
C ASP A 171 7.99 -29.24 -25.63
N LYS A 172 7.00 -29.01 -24.76
CA LYS A 172 6.02 -30.01 -24.32
C LYS A 172 4.63 -29.40 -24.40
N ASN A 173 3.63 -30.23 -24.64
CA ASN A 173 2.24 -29.83 -24.38
C ASN A 173 1.88 -30.11 -22.91
N LEU A 174 0.70 -29.63 -22.48
CA LEU A 174 0.20 -29.82 -21.12
C LEU A 174 0.23 -31.28 -20.67
N GLU A 175 -0.27 -32.19 -21.50
CA GLU A 175 -0.39 -33.61 -21.17
C GLU A 175 0.97 -34.23 -20.89
N VAL A 176 1.94 -34.00 -21.78
CA VAL A 176 3.31 -34.54 -21.66
C VAL A 176 4.06 -33.88 -20.51
N PHE A 177 3.80 -32.60 -20.24
CA PHE A 177 4.47 -31.89 -19.17
C PHE A 177 4.04 -32.39 -17.79
N HIS A 178 2.74 -32.67 -17.58
CA HIS A 178 2.24 -33.14 -16.29
C HIS A 178 2.13 -34.66 -16.16
N ASP A 179 2.39 -35.42 -17.24
CA ASP A 179 2.54 -36.88 -17.16
C ASP A 179 3.85 -37.27 -16.45
N THR A 180 3.74 -37.58 -15.16
CA THR A 180 4.86 -38.06 -14.34
C THR A 180 4.86 -39.59 -14.13
N SER A 181 4.07 -40.32 -14.94
CA SER A 181 3.84 -41.78 -14.78
C SER A 181 5.13 -42.61 -14.82
N LYS A 182 6.12 -42.17 -15.60
CA LYS A 182 7.45 -42.83 -15.70
C LYS A 182 8.24 -42.84 -14.39
N PHE A 183 7.81 -42.08 -13.40
CA PHE A 183 8.45 -41.93 -12.09
C PHE A 183 7.53 -42.32 -10.92
N SER A 184 6.40 -42.97 -11.23
CA SER A 184 5.25 -43.15 -10.32
C SER A 184 5.05 -44.59 -9.85
N THR A 185 4.62 -44.77 -8.61
CA THR A 185 3.94 -45.99 -8.10
C THR A 185 2.41 -45.86 -8.28
N ASN A 186 1.60 -46.89 -8.01
CA ASN A 186 0.14 -46.84 -8.23
C ASN A 186 -0.58 -45.67 -7.51
N GLU A 187 -0.18 -45.30 -6.28
CA GLU A 187 -0.73 -44.11 -5.56
C GLU A 187 -0.40 -42.78 -6.25
N CYS A 188 0.61 -42.76 -7.12
CA CYS A 188 1.06 -41.57 -7.83
C CYS A 188 0.30 -41.38 -9.17
N ILE A 189 -0.44 -42.40 -9.65
CA ILE A 189 -1.31 -42.29 -10.85
C ILE A 189 -2.53 -41.40 -10.57
N ASP A 190 -3.22 -41.62 -9.44
CA ASP A 190 -4.37 -40.79 -9.04
C ASP A 190 -3.97 -39.30 -8.89
N GLN A 191 -2.74 -39.04 -8.42
CA GLN A 191 -2.21 -37.68 -8.29
C GLN A 191 -1.94 -37.03 -9.66
N ILE A 192 -1.47 -37.79 -10.66
CA ILE A 192 -1.26 -37.29 -12.02
C ILE A 192 -2.59 -36.87 -12.65
N ASP A 193 -3.61 -37.71 -12.54
CA ASP A 193 -4.95 -37.40 -13.07
C ASP A 193 -5.54 -36.16 -12.38
N GLN A 194 -5.33 -36.03 -11.07
CA GLN A 194 -5.74 -34.85 -10.31
C GLN A 194 -5.00 -33.59 -10.76
N ASP A 195 -3.69 -33.67 -10.99
CA ASP A 195 -2.86 -32.55 -11.44
C ASP A 195 -3.26 -32.10 -12.85
N LEU A 196 -3.45 -33.04 -13.78
CA LEU A 196 -3.95 -32.76 -15.12
C LEU A 196 -5.34 -32.12 -15.09
N ALA A 197 -6.25 -32.63 -14.26
CA ALA A 197 -7.58 -32.05 -14.10
C ALA A 197 -7.51 -30.62 -13.53
N ASN A 198 -6.65 -30.38 -12.53
CA ASN A 198 -6.43 -29.06 -11.95
C ASN A 198 -5.94 -28.06 -13.00
N VAL A 199 -4.90 -28.39 -13.76
CA VAL A 199 -4.33 -27.49 -14.76
C VAL A 199 -5.30 -27.22 -15.89
N ARG A 200 -6.05 -28.23 -16.37
CA ARG A 200 -7.11 -28.03 -17.37
C ARG A 200 -8.17 -27.05 -16.89
N ASN A 201 -8.60 -27.18 -15.64
CA ASN A 201 -9.55 -26.26 -15.03
C ASN A 201 -8.98 -24.84 -14.90
N TRP A 202 -7.69 -24.68 -14.59
CA TRP A 202 -7.07 -23.37 -14.47
C TRP A 202 -6.91 -22.68 -15.83
N LEU A 203 -6.52 -23.43 -16.87
CA LEU A 203 -6.40 -22.93 -18.23
C LEU A 203 -7.74 -22.56 -18.86
N SER A 204 -8.85 -23.19 -18.45
CA SER A 204 -10.16 -22.81 -18.94
C SER A 204 -10.59 -21.42 -18.45
N GLY A 205 -9.96 -20.90 -17.40
CA GLY A 205 -10.30 -19.59 -16.80
C GLY A 205 -11.68 -19.53 -16.14
N THR A 206 -12.41 -20.65 -16.05
CA THR A 206 -13.80 -20.69 -15.56
C THR A 206 -13.91 -21.04 -14.07
N VAL A 207 -12.80 -21.43 -13.44
CA VAL A 207 -12.78 -21.82 -12.03
C VAL A 207 -12.14 -20.74 -11.17
N LYS A 208 -12.52 -20.73 -9.88
CA LYS A 208 -11.90 -19.85 -8.90
C LYS A 208 -10.38 -20.02 -8.90
N LEU A 209 -9.67 -18.90 -8.92
CA LEU A 209 -8.22 -18.86 -8.90
C LEU A 209 -7.64 -19.67 -7.71
N PRO A 210 -6.74 -20.63 -7.95
CA PRO A 210 -6.23 -21.51 -6.91
C PRO A 210 -5.29 -20.77 -5.93
N PRO A 211 -5.15 -21.27 -4.69
CA PRO A 211 -4.05 -20.88 -3.82
C PRO A 211 -2.70 -21.14 -4.51
N PHE A 212 -1.73 -20.26 -4.30
CA PHE A 212 -0.44 -20.38 -4.98
C PHE A 212 0.33 -21.63 -4.56
N SER A 213 0.17 -22.08 -3.32
CA SER A 213 0.74 -23.35 -2.86
C SER A 213 0.29 -24.54 -3.72
N ASN A 214 -0.95 -24.53 -4.22
CA ASN A 214 -1.46 -25.60 -5.07
C ASN A 214 -0.85 -25.54 -6.48
N ILE A 215 -0.70 -24.33 -7.05
CA ILE A 215 0.02 -24.14 -8.31
C ILE A 215 1.46 -24.65 -8.16
N LEU A 216 2.12 -24.25 -7.06
CA LEU A 216 3.50 -24.57 -6.76
C LEU A 216 3.70 -26.09 -6.62
N ASP A 217 2.85 -26.76 -5.86
CA ASP A 217 2.89 -28.21 -5.65
C ASP A 217 2.75 -28.98 -6.97
N VAL A 218 1.78 -28.61 -7.82
CA VAL A 218 1.55 -29.23 -9.13
C VAL A 218 2.76 -29.06 -10.05
N PHE A 219 3.24 -27.82 -10.21
CA PHE A 219 4.37 -27.53 -11.09
C PHE A 219 5.69 -28.12 -10.56
N HIS A 220 5.93 -28.14 -9.25
CA HIS A 220 7.15 -28.75 -8.70
C HIS A 220 7.23 -30.26 -8.93
N ARG A 221 6.10 -30.97 -8.89
CA ARG A 221 6.08 -32.40 -9.26
C ARG A 221 6.52 -32.59 -10.71
N ALA A 222 5.96 -31.82 -11.63
CA ALA A 222 6.38 -31.84 -13.04
C ALA A 222 7.85 -31.44 -13.22
N PHE A 223 8.30 -30.34 -12.57
CA PHE A 223 9.70 -29.90 -12.63
C PHE A 223 10.69 -30.95 -12.13
N THR A 224 10.28 -31.74 -11.13
CA THR A 224 11.10 -32.82 -10.57
C THR A 224 11.17 -34.00 -11.52
N ALA A 225 10.03 -34.42 -12.09
CA ALA A 225 9.97 -35.50 -13.08
C ALA A 225 10.80 -35.18 -14.33
N HIS A 226 10.74 -33.95 -14.82
CA HIS A 226 11.51 -33.49 -16.00
C HIS A 226 12.93 -33.05 -15.67
N LYS A 227 13.37 -33.14 -14.41
CA LYS A 227 14.71 -32.75 -13.95
C LYS A 227 15.11 -31.33 -14.38
N ILE A 228 14.16 -30.40 -14.33
CA ILE A 228 14.41 -28.97 -14.59
C ILE A 228 15.44 -28.49 -13.56
N ASP A 229 16.42 -27.68 -13.97
CA ASP A 229 17.43 -27.14 -13.07
C ASP A 229 16.85 -26.07 -12.11
N SER A 230 17.53 -25.81 -10.99
CA SER A 230 17.01 -24.94 -9.94
C SER A 230 16.80 -23.49 -10.38
N ASP A 231 17.66 -22.94 -11.24
CA ASP A 231 17.51 -21.56 -11.70
C ASP A 231 16.30 -21.40 -12.62
N LYS A 232 16.10 -22.35 -13.54
CA LYS A 232 14.92 -22.38 -14.41
C LYS A 232 13.63 -22.59 -13.60
N LYS A 233 13.65 -23.43 -12.55
CA LYS A 233 12.52 -23.59 -11.62
C LYS A 233 12.16 -22.27 -10.93
N ASP A 234 13.13 -21.62 -10.29
CA ASP A 234 12.90 -20.35 -9.59
C ASP A 234 12.29 -19.30 -10.54
N ARG A 235 12.77 -19.24 -11.79
CA ARG A 235 12.22 -18.36 -12.82
C ARG A 235 10.78 -18.67 -13.19
N TYR A 236 10.42 -19.94 -13.38
CA TYR A 236 9.05 -20.33 -13.66
C TYR A 236 8.12 -20.02 -12.49
N VAL A 237 8.55 -20.30 -11.26
CA VAL A 237 7.82 -19.95 -10.04
C VAL A 237 7.61 -18.43 -9.94
N PHE A 238 8.64 -17.64 -10.28
CA PHE A 238 8.58 -16.18 -10.26
C PHE A 238 7.50 -15.65 -11.22
N PHE A 239 7.49 -16.11 -12.48
CA PHE A 239 6.45 -15.69 -13.42
C PHE A 239 5.06 -16.23 -13.08
N LEU A 240 4.94 -17.46 -12.57
CA LEU A 240 3.66 -18.00 -12.09
C LEU A 240 3.08 -17.17 -10.96
N PHE A 241 3.93 -16.69 -10.04
CA PHE A 241 3.52 -15.84 -8.92
C PHE A 241 2.96 -14.51 -9.42
N ILE A 242 3.70 -13.81 -10.29
CA ILE A 242 3.26 -12.54 -10.90
C ILE A 242 1.97 -12.76 -11.70
N ALA A 243 1.89 -13.84 -12.47
CA ALA A 243 0.73 -14.14 -13.30
C ALA A 243 -0.52 -14.42 -12.49
N ARG A 244 -0.39 -15.14 -11.37
CA ARG A 244 -1.49 -15.36 -10.44
C ARG A 244 -1.93 -14.06 -9.77
N PHE A 245 -0.99 -13.21 -9.38
CA PHE A 245 -1.29 -11.87 -8.84
C PHE A 245 -2.03 -10.99 -9.86
N ALA A 246 -1.49 -10.87 -11.07
CA ALA A 246 -2.08 -10.12 -12.15
C ALA A 246 -3.48 -10.61 -12.52
N THR A 247 -3.67 -11.93 -12.60
CA THR A 247 -5.00 -12.52 -12.86
C THR A 247 -6.00 -12.09 -11.81
N TYR A 248 -5.67 -12.20 -10.52
CA TYR A 248 -6.56 -11.76 -9.44
C TYR A 248 -6.88 -10.27 -9.50
N CYS A 249 -5.87 -9.43 -9.77
CA CYS A 249 -6.05 -7.99 -9.88
C CYS A 249 -6.99 -7.63 -11.04
N LEU A 250 -6.84 -8.28 -12.20
CA LEU A 250 -7.71 -8.07 -13.35
C LEU A 250 -9.13 -8.57 -13.08
N ASP A 251 -9.29 -9.80 -12.57
CA ASP A 251 -10.59 -10.34 -12.14
C ASP A 251 -11.29 -9.34 -11.21
N SER A 252 -10.58 -8.90 -10.15
CA SER A 252 -11.11 -7.95 -9.17
C SER A 252 -11.47 -6.60 -9.79
N LEU A 253 -10.67 -6.10 -10.73
CA LEU A 253 -10.93 -4.84 -11.42
C LEU A 253 -12.22 -4.90 -12.24
N PHE A 254 -12.38 -5.95 -13.06
CA PHE A 254 -13.54 -6.14 -13.93
C PHE A 254 -14.81 -6.56 -13.17
N GLU A 255 -14.69 -7.23 -12.02
CA GLU A 255 -15.84 -7.56 -11.15
C GLU A 255 -16.39 -6.34 -10.40
N ASN A 256 -15.54 -5.36 -10.07
CA ASN A 256 -15.91 -4.26 -9.17
C ASN A 256 -16.10 -2.91 -9.87
N THR A 257 -15.75 -2.81 -11.15
CA THR A 257 -15.73 -1.57 -11.93
C THR A 257 -16.45 -1.76 -13.27
N ASP A 258 -17.05 -0.68 -13.80
CA ASP A 258 -17.56 -0.70 -15.18
C ASP A 258 -16.45 -1.06 -16.17
N ILE A 259 -16.80 -1.85 -17.19
CA ILE A 259 -15.85 -2.36 -18.19
C ILE A 259 -15.09 -1.21 -18.87
N LYS A 260 -15.74 -0.09 -19.18
CA LYS A 260 -15.06 1.05 -19.82
C LYS A 260 -14.03 1.66 -18.89
N GLU A 261 -14.34 1.75 -17.60
CA GLU A 261 -13.43 2.32 -16.61
C GLU A 261 -12.24 1.39 -16.32
N ALA A 262 -12.49 0.08 -16.20
CA ALA A 262 -11.44 -0.92 -16.12
C ALA A 262 -10.48 -0.82 -17.33
N LEU A 263 -11.02 -0.72 -18.55
CA LEU A 263 -10.22 -0.57 -19.75
C LEU A 263 -9.42 0.74 -19.77
N LYS A 264 -9.97 1.86 -19.30
CA LYS A 264 -9.22 3.12 -19.17
C LYS A 264 -8.03 2.97 -18.23
N ILE A 265 -8.20 2.32 -17.08
CA ILE A 265 -7.12 2.07 -16.12
C ILE A 265 -6.00 1.26 -16.79
N LEU A 266 -6.34 0.21 -17.53
CA LEU A 266 -5.36 -0.61 -18.25
C LEU A 266 -4.64 0.16 -19.35
N VAL A 267 -5.35 0.97 -20.14
CA VAL A 267 -4.76 1.83 -21.18
C VAL A 267 -3.81 2.85 -20.57
N LYS A 268 -4.22 3.49 -19.46
CA LYS A 268 -3.41 4.47 -18.74
C LYS A 268 -2.13 3.83 -18.21
N MET A 269 -2.22 2.66 -17.59
CA MET A 269 -1.04 1.93 -17.11
C MET A 269 -0.08 1.52 -18.24
N LYS A 270 -0.60 1.03 -19.37
CA LYS A 270 0.22 0.70 -20.55
C LYS A 270 0.93 1.93 -21.09
N SER A 271 0.21 3.04 -21.26
CA SER A 271 0.79 4.32 -21.71
C SER A 271 1.88 4.80 -20.76
N TYR A 272 1.68 4.70 -19.44
CA TYR A 272 2.69 5.05 -18.45
C TYR A 272 3.96 4.20 -18.57
N LEU A 273 3.81 2.88 -18.75
CA LEU A 273 4.93 1.95 -18.95
C LEU A 273 5.69 2.24 -20.25
N GLU A 274 5.01 2.64 -21.31
CA GLU A 274 5.66 3.03 -22.57
C GLU A 274 6.45 4.33 -22.41
N LEU A 275 5.85 5.34 -21.77
CA LEU A 275 6.49 6.63 -21.58
C LEU A 275 7.73 6.54 -20.68
N ILE A 276 7.66 5.79 -19.58
CA ILE A 276 8.83 5.67 -18.68
C ILE A 276 10.00 4.94 -19.34
N GLU A 277 9.71 3.95 -20.20
CA GLU A 277 10.74 3.28 -20.99
C GLU A 277 11.38 4.22 -22.01
N ILE A 278 10.58 5.00 -22.75
CA ILE A 278 11.08 6.00 -23.71
C ILE A 278 11.94 7.05 -22.99
N ASP A 279 11.47 7.57 -21.86
CA ASP A 279 12.18 8.57 -21.07
C ASP A 279 13.53 8.02 -20.56
N TYR A 280 13.56 6.74 -20.17
CA TYR A 280 14.78 6.05 -19.77
C TYR A 280 15.76 5.87 -20.93
N GLU A 281 15.30 5.45 -22.10
CA GLU A 281 16.15 5.30 -23.30
C GLU A 281 16.79 6.63 -23.71
N ILE A 282 16.00 7.72 -23.70
CA ILE A 282 16.50 9.08 -23.96
C ILE A 282 17.55 9.47 -22.92
N SER A 283 17.30 9.21 -21.65
CA SER A 283 18.23 9.49 -20.56
C SER A 283 19.53 8.69 -20.69
N CYS A 284 19.44 7.43 -21.12
CA CYS A 284 20.61 6.58 -21.37
C CYS A 284 21.47 7.12 -22.51
N LEU A 285 20.86 7.56 -23.62
CA LEU A 285 21.57 8.18 -24.74
C LEU A 285 22.29 9.47 -24.32
N ALA A 286 21.64 10.29 -23.47
CA ALA A 286 22.26 11.49 -22.92
C ALA A 286 23.45 11.14 -22.00
N PHE A 287 23.31 10.13 -21.14
CA PHE A 287 24.40 9.64 -20.29
C PHE A 287 25.60 9.15 -21.12
N ASP A 288 25.36 8.32 -22.13
CA ASP A 288 26.41 7.77 -23.00
C ASP A 288 27.21 8.87 -23.71
N SER A 289 26.53 9.96 -24.10
CA SER A 289 27.22 11.12 -24.70
C SER A 289 28.17 11.83 -23.72
N LEU A 290 27.81 11.91 -22.44
CA LEU A 290 28.63 12.54 -21.40
C LEU A 290 29.79 11.63 -20.96
N GLU A 291 29.57 10.32 -20.89
CA GLU A 291 30.57 9.34 -20.45
C GLU A 291 31.64 9.06 -21.50
N LEU A 292 31.28 9.08 -22.80
CA LEU A 292 32.26 9.01 -23.88
C LEU A 292 33.30 10.14 -23.76
N ASP A 293 32.85 11.35 -23.45
CA ASP A 293 33.72 12.52 -23.28
C ASP A 293 34.67 12.36 -22.08
N SER A 294 34.24 11.71 -20.98
CA SER A 294 35.07 11.47 -19.79
C SER A 294 36.00 10.27 -19.91
N ASN A 295 35.57 9.17 -20.54
CA ASN A 295 36.35 7.94 -20.67
C ASN A 295 37.47 8.06 -21.72
N ILE A 296 37.28 8.88 -22.76
CA ILE A 296 38.37 9.28 -23.69
C ILE A 296 39.49 10.03 -22.93
N GLN A 297 39.17 10.72 -21.83
CA GLN A 297 40.14 11.44 -21.01
C GLN A 297 40.82 10.57 -19.94
N ASN A 298 40.15 9.55 -19.40
CA ASN A 298 40.61 8.83 -18.19
C ASN A 298 40.95 7.34 -18.38
N GLY A 299 40.66 6.71 -19.52
CA GLY A 299 41.14 5.36 -19.85
C GLY A 299 40.63 4.21 -18.97
N GLU A 300 39.51 4.38 -18.24
CA GLU A 300 38.92 3.33 -17.41
C GLU A 300 37.83 2.55 -18.16
N VAL A 301 37.79 1.22 -17.95
CA VAL A 301 36.72 0.35 -18.45
C VAL A 301 35.84 -0.07 -17.29
N THR A 302 34.67 0.55 -17.16
CA THR A 302 33.64 0.18 -16.18
C THR A 302 32.90 -1.08 -16.67
N SER A 303 32.55 -2.01 -15.76
CA SER A 303 31.78 -3.19 -16.16
C SER A 303 30.36 -2.80 -16.59
N GLU A 304 29.81 -3.47 -17.60
CA GLU A 304 28.49 -3.17 -18.18
C GLU A 304 27.37 -3.18 -17.14
N GLN A 305 27.46 -4.06 -16.14
CA GLN A 305 26.50 -4.12 -15.03
C GLN A 305 26.55 -2.91 -14.11
N ILE A 306 27.74 -2.37 -13.84
CA ILE A 306 27.91 -1.15 -13.04
C ILE A 306 27.33 0.05 -13.81
N LEU A 307 27.64 0.13 -15.11
CA LEU A 307 27.15 1.19 -15.98
C LEU A 307 25.61 1.22 -16.06
N ARG A 308 24.97 0.06 -16.25
CA ARG A 308 23.49 -0.03 -16.25
C ARG A 308 22.87 0.39 -14.93
N LYS A 309 23.46 0.00 -13.78
CA LYS A 309 23.01 0.45 -12.45
C LYS A 309 23.14 1.96 -12.28
N ALA A 310 24.24 2.55 -12.75
CA ALA A 310 24.47 3.99 -12.70
C ALA A 310 23.44 4.76 -13.54
N LYS A 311 23.18 4.31 -14.78
CA LYS A 311 22.14 4.87 -15.66
C LYS A 311 20.76 4.84 -15.01
N LEU A 312 20.38 3.71 -14.42
CA LEU A 312 19.10 3.55 -13.73
C LEU A 312 18.98 4.50 -12.52
N ALA A 313 20.05 4.61 -11.71
CA ALA A 313 20.06 5.52 -10.56
C ALA A 313 19.93 6.98 -11.01
N MET A 314 20.69 7.41 -12.01
CA MET A 314 20.64 8.75 -12.57
C MET A 314 19.25 9.07 -13.15
N PHE A 315 18.65 8.13 -13.88
CA PHE A 315 17.30 8.29 -14.43
C PHE A 315 16.27 8.59 -13.33
N PHE A 316 16.28 7.84 -12.23
CA PHE A 316 15.35 8.08 -11.13
C PHE A 316 15.67 9.36 -10.36
N GLU A 317 16.94 9.76 -10.23
CA GLU A 317 17.30 11.06 -9.66
C GLU A 317 16.73 12.22 -10.50
N ILE A 318 16.89 12.16 -11.81
CA ILE A 318 16.33 13.15 -12.75
C ILE A 318 14.80 13.16 -12.69
N THR A 319 14.18 11.98 -12.71
CA THR A 319 12.72 11.83 -12.61
C THR A 319 12.18 12.46 -11.32
N ASN A 320 12.86 12.25 -10.18
CA ASN A 320 12.48 12.86 -8.90
C ASN A 320 12.60 14.39 -8.93
N LYS A 321 13.69 14.93 -9.49
CA LYS A 321 13.84 16.40 -9.65
C LYS A 321 12.74 16.99 -10.52
N TRP A 322 12.33 16.30 -11.58
CA TRP A 322 11.18 16.74 -12.39
C TRP A 322 9.87 16.67 -11.62
N ASN A 323 9.63 15.61 -10.83
CA ASN A 323 8.46 15.54 -9.96
C ASN A 323 8.41 16.73 -8.99
N GLU A 324 9.52 17.04 -8.32
CA GLU A 324 9.62 18.18 -7.40
C GLU A 324 9.43 19.53 -8.10
N HIS A 325 9.95 19.66 -9.32
CA HIS A 325 9.79 20.87 -10.13
C HIS A 325 8.34 21.08 -10.56
N PHE A 326 7.69 20.07 -11.12
CA PHE A 326 6.31 20.17 -11.60
C PHE A 326 5.29 20.22 -10.47
N ALA A 327 5.61 19.69 -9.28
CA ALA A 327 4.76 19.86 -8.10
C ALA A 327 4.58 21.32 -7.66
N GLN A 328 5.42 22.25 -8.15
CA GLN A 328 5.31 23.69 -7.88
C GLN A 328 4.41 24.43 -8.88
N PHE A 329 4.00 23.75 -9.95
CA PHE A 329 3.25 24.38 -11.04
C PHE A 329 1.77 24.42 -10.69
N SER A 330 1.09 25.47 -11.13
CA SER A 330 -0.37 25.56 -11.13
C SER A 330 -0.99 24.57 -12.13
N PRO A 331 -2.26 24.17 -11.93
CA PRO A 331 -2.98 23.34 -12.89
C PRO A 331 -2.96 23.90 -14.32
N GLU A 332 -3.09 25.22 -14.47
CA GLU A 332 -3.03 25.90 -15.77
C GLU A 332 -1.67 25.74 -16.44
N GLU A 333 -0.57 25.87 -15.68
CA GLU A 333 0.79 25.70 -16.18
C GLU A 333 1.07 24.27 -16.63
N ILE A 334 0.60 23.26 -15.89
CA ILE A 334 0.76 21.85 -16.25
C ILE A 334 -0.02 21.52 -17.54
N ASN A 335 -1.22 22.07 -17.70
CA ASN A 335 -2.08 21.79 -18.85
C ASN A 335 -1.49 22.29 -20.17
N VAL A 336 -0.71 23.37 -20.14
CA VAL A 336 -0.04 23.93 -21.34
C VAL A 336 1.31 23.28 -21.64
N LEU A 337 1.82 22.40 -20.78
CA LEU A 337 3.10 21.71 -21.04
C LEU A 337 3.00 20.86 -22.32
N PRO A 338 3.87 21.06 -23.31
CA PRO A 338 3.86 20.25 -24.51
C PRO A 338 4.28 18.82 -24.19
N GLU A 339 3.67 17.84 -24.86
CA GLU A 339 4.26 16.50 -24.96
C GLU A 339 5.45 16.60 -25.93
N ILE A 340 6.67 16.59 -25.40
CA ILE A 340 7.87 16.79 -26.19
C ILE A 340 8.42 15.41 -26.55
N SER A 341 8.30 15.00 -27.82
CA SER A 341 8.69 13.67 -28.33
C SER A 341 10.15 13.23 -28.07
N ARG A 342 11.00 14.09 -27.48
CA ARG A 342 12.41 13.83 -27.15
C ARG A 342 12.84 14.33 -25.76
N SER A 343 11.90 14.52 -24.84
CA SER A 343 12.22 14.94 -23.48
C SER A 343 12.16 13.75 -22.51
N PRO A 344 13.10 13.59 -21.56
CA PRO A 344 13.14 12.47 -20.61
C PRO A 344 12.17 12.65 -19.43
N ASN A 345 11.04 13.33 -19.63
CA ASN A 345 10.09 13.68 -18.57
C ASN A 345 8.62 13.57 -19.01
N ASN A 346 8.35 12.95 -20.15
CA ASN A 346 6.97 12.80 -20.65
C ASN A 346 6.12 11.94 -19.70
N PHE A 347 6.70 10.90 -19.11
CA PHE A 347 6.04 10.10 -18.08
C PHE A 347 5.58 10.97 -16.91
N VAL A 348 6.46 11.82 -16.39
CA VAL A 348 6.15 12.73 -15.29
C VAL A 348 5.04 13.70 -15.69
N ILE A 349 5.20 14.40 -16.81
CA ILE A 349 4.21 15.37 -17.32
C ILE A 349 2.83 14.70 -17.48
N LYS A 350 2.80 13.52 -18.10
CA LYS A 350 1.57 12.77 -18.32
C LYS A 350 0.89 12.39 -17.00
N THR A 351 1.66 11.95 -16.00
CA THR A 351 1.11 11.59 -14.69
C THR A 351 0.51 12.79 -13.96
N PHE A 352 1.13 13.97 -14.05
CA PHE A 352 0.56 15.22 -13.51
C PHE A 352 -0.72 15.63 -14.24
N LYS A 353 -0.74 15.60 -15.58
CA LYS A 353 -1.95 15.92 -16.35
C LYS A 353 -3.12 15.01 -16.00
N ASP A 354 -2.87 13.71 -15.94
CA ASP A 354 -3.91 12.74 -15.59
C ASP A 354 -4.35 12.86 -14.13
N TYR A 355 -3.46 13.28 -13.21
CA TYR A 355 -3.82 13.64 -11.83
C TYR A 355 -4.79 14.83 -11.83
N LEU A 356 -4.48 15.92 -12.54
CA LEU A 356 -5.35 17.10 -12.62
C LEU A 356 -6.72 16.76 -13.19
N VAL A 357 -6.78 15.99 -14.28
CA VAL A 357 -8.05 15.52 -14.86
C VAL A 357 -8.86 14.72 -13.83
N THR A 358 -8.19 13.90 -13.02
CA THR A 358 -8.86 13.14 -11.95
C THR A 358 -9.42 14.08 -10.89
N ILE A 359 -8.62 15.05 -10.40
CA ILE A 359 -9.05 16.03 -9.41
C ILE A 359 -10.20 16.90 -9.92
N ASP A 360 -10.15 17.35 -11.18
CA ASP A 360 -11.21 18.14 -11.81
C ASP A 360 -12.50 17.34 -11.94
N SER A 361 -12.42 16.05 -12.27
CA SER A 361 -13.60 15.18 -12.36
C SER A 361 -14.26 14.92 -10.99
N LEU A 362 -13.48 15.05 -9.91
CA LEU A 362 -13.94 14.89 -8.53
C LEU A 362 -14.32 16.21 -7.87
N HIS A 363 -13.91 17.36 -8.45
CA HIS A 363 -14.37 18.67 -8.03
C HIS A 363 -15.86 18.79 -8.34
N ASN A 364 -16.65 18.33 -7.38
CA ASN A 364 -18.07 18.46 -7.36
C ASN A 364 -18.39 19.64 -6.45
N ASN A 365 -18.98 20.72 -7.00
CA ASN A 365 -19.42 21.89 -6.24
C ASN A 365 -20.34 21.51 -5.05
N GLU A 366 -20.90 20.31 -5.07
CA GLU A 366 -21.71 19.71 -4.01
C GLU A 366 -21.02 19.66 -2.63
N PHE A 367 -19.69 19.52 -2.56
CA PHE A 367 -18.98 19.39 -1.27
C PHE A 367 -18.19 20.63 -0.84
N GLU A 368 -18.18 21.70 -1.62
CA GLU A 368 -17.40 22.91 -1.30
C GLU A 368 -17.83 23.52 0.04
N ILE A 369 -19.14 23.59 0.28
CA ILE A 369 -19.73 24.10 1.51
C ILE A 369 -19.35 23.18 2.70
N ASN A 370 -19.36 21.85 2.50
CA ASN A 370 -18.97 20.87 3.51
C ASN A 370 -17.50 21.04 3.94
N ILE A 371 -16.60 21.16 2.96
CA ILE A 371 -15.17 21.37 3.18
C ILE A 371 -14.93 22.69 3.90
N LYS A 372 -15.59 23.77 3.47
CA LYS A 372 -15.50 25.07 4.14
C LYS A 372 -15.93 24.99 5.61
N ASN A 373 -17.08 24.38 5.90
CA ASN A 373 -17.56 24.20 7.27
C ASN A 373 -16.63 23.30 8.10
N CYS A 374 -15.98 22.31 7.49
CA CYS A 374 -14.97 21.48 8.14
C CYS A 374 -13.75 22.32 8.59
N ILE A 375 -13.25 23.19 7.71
CA ILE A 375 -12.16 24.12 8.01
C ILE A 375 -12.55 25.08 9.15
N GLU A 376 -13.79 25.59 9.13
CA GLU A 376 -14.34 26.43 10.19
C GLU A 376 -14.43 25.69 11.53
N GLY A 377 -14.74 24.39 11.53
CA GLY A 377 -14.74 23.54 12.72
C GLY A 377 -13.39 23.53 13.46
N TYR A 378 -12.27 23.52 12.73
CA TYR A 378 -10.95 23.67 13.36
C TYR A 378 -10.73 25.05 13.98
N SER A 379 -11.39 26.08 13.48
CA SER A 379 -11.37 27.42 14.07
C SER A 379 -12.21 27.50 15.36
N VAL A 380 -13.26 26.69 15.48
CA VAL A 380 -14.04 26.52 16.72
C VAL A 380 -13.17 25.93 17.83
N MET A 381 -12.36 24.91 17.53
CA MET A 381 -11.43 24.33 18.53
C MET A 381 -10.44 25.37 19.09
N LYS A 382 -10.07 26.36 18.26
CA LYS A 382 -9.19 27.48 18.62
C LYS A 382 -9.95 28.65 19.28
N GLN A 383 -11.23 28.47 19.60
CA GLN A 383 -12.12 29.50 20.17
C GLN A 383 -12.25 30.77 19.30
N LYS A 384 -12.03 30.65 17.99
CA LYS A 384 -12.10 31.78 17.04
C LYS A 384 -13.47 31.91 16.36
N TYR A 385 -14.35 30.93 16.56
CA TYR A 385 -15.67 30.87 15.94
C TYR A 385 -16.71 30.36 16.95
N ASN A 386 -17.95 30.82 16.82
CA ASN A 386 -19.02 30.47 17.74
C ASN A 386 -19.44 29.00 17.55
N TYR A 387 -19.32 28.19 18.59
CA TYR A 387 -19.64 26.76 18.55
C TYR A 387 -21.09 26.46 18.16
N GLN A 388 -22.08 27.19 18.71
CA GLN A 388 -23.48 26.90 18.41
C GLN A 388 -23.86 27.30 16.99
N GLN A 389 -23.31 28.41 16.51
CA GLN A 389 -23.47 28.81 15.12
C GLN A 389 -22.89 27.74 14.18
N TRP A 390 -21.64 27.33 14.42
CA TRP A 390 -20.99 26.30 13.62
C TRP A 390 -21.73 24.96 13.68
N LEU A 391 -22.22 24.54 14.86
CA LEU A 391 -22.91 23.27 15.02
C LEU A 391 -24.20 23.22 14.17
N ASN A 392 -24.95 24.33 14.14
CA ASN A 392 -26.13 24.45 13.28
C ASN A 392 -25.76 24.38 11.80
N GLU A 393 -24.68 25.06 11.40
CA GLU A 393 -24.16 25.02 10.02
C GLU A 393 -23.68 23.61 9.66
N TYR A 394 -22.97 22.91 10.55
CA TYR A 394 -22.47 21.55 10.40
C TYR A 394 -23.58 20.55 10.08
N TYR A 395 -24.66 20.56 10.86
CA TYR A 395 -25.84 19.73 10.57
C TYR A 395 -26.59 20.22 9.33
N GLY A 396 -26.66 21.54 9.11
CA GLY A 396 -27.34 22.13 7.97
C GLY A 396 -26.73 21.72 6.62
N VAL A 397 -25.42 21.45 6.58
CA VAL A 397 -24.71 21.02 5.37
C VAL A 397 -24.54 19.49 5.29
N GLY A 398 -24.98 18.73 6.30
CA GLY A 398 -24.86 17.27 6.33
C GLY A 398 -23.47 16.73 6.68
N ASN A 399 -22.64 17.53 7.35
CA ASN A 399 -21.31 17.10 7.77
C ASN A 399 -21.34 16.03 8.89
N ASP A 400 -22.48 15.79 9.52
CA ASP A 400 -22.70 14.67 10.42
C ASP A 400 -22.59 13.30 9.75
N VAL A 401 -22.74 13.27 8.42
CA VAL A 401 -22.53 12.07 7.60
C VAL A 401 -21.12 12.03 7.01
N ILE A 402 -20.64 13.17 6.47
CA ILE A 402 -19.40 13.23 5.70
C ILE A 402 -18.17 13.32 6.63
N TYR A 403 -18.25 14.13 7.69
CA TYR A 403 -17.19 14.31 8.69
C TYR A 403 -17.69 14.01 10.11
N PRO A 404 -18.25 12.82 10.38
CA PRO A 404 -18.87 12.49 11.67
C PRO A 404 -17.92 12.62 12.87
N TRP A 405 -16.62 12.47 12.63
CA TRP A 405 -15.59 12.64 13.66
C TRP A 405 -15.43 14.09 14.14
N LEU A 406 -15.77 15.09 13.32
CA LEU A 406 -15.41 16.49 13.57
C LEU A 406 -16.13 17.05 14.79
N VAL A 407 -17.44 16.86 14.88
CA VAL A 407 -18.23 17.30 16.05
C VAL A 407 -17.76 16.63 17.34
N HIS A 408 -17.48 15.32 17.27
CA HIS A 408 -17.02 14.55 18.43
C HIS A 408 -15.62 14.96 18.89
N TRP A 409 -14.73 15.32 17.97
CA TRP A 409 -13.43 15.87 18.34
C TRP A 409 -13.57 17.25 18.98
N ILE A 410 -14.36 18.14 18.38
CA ILE A 410 -14.61 19.48 18.94
C ILE A 410 -15.22 19.40 20.34
N ASP A 411 -16.22 18.54 20.53
CA ASP A 411 -16.86 18.30 21.83
C ASP A 411 -15.85 17.74 22.84
N GLY A 412 -15.02 16.79 22.40
CA GLY A 412 -13.93 16.24 23.18
C GLY A 412 -13.00 17.32 23.73
N MET A 413 -12.57 18.24 22.87
CA MET A 413 -11.67 19.32 23.27
C MET A 413 -12.34 20.41 24.09
N LYS A 414 -13.61 20.72 23.80
CA LYS A 414 -14.40 21.68 24.59
C LYS A 414 -14.61 21.18 26.01
N SER A 415 -15.04 19.92 26.18
CA SER A 415 -15.17 19.29 27.49
C SER A 415 -13.82 19.16 28.19
N PHE A 416 -12.72 18.88 27.46
CA PHE A 416 -11.37 18.87 28.03
C PHE A 416 -11.00 20.23 28.63
N CYS A 417 -11.20 21.33 27.90
CA CYS A 417 -10.97 22.69 28.39
C CYS A 417 -11.85 23.04 29.59
N ASN A 418 -13.09 22.55 29.62
CA ASN A 418 -14.02 22.71 30.75
C ASN A 418 -13.74 21.77 31.93
N LYS A 419 -12.70 20.93 31.86
CA LYS A 419 -12.33 19.92 32.88
C LYS A 419 -13.38 18.82 33.08
N GLU A 420 -14.23 18.60 32.09
CA GLU A 420 -15.23 17.53 32.01
C GLU A 420 -14.59 16.27 31.41
N PHE A 421 -13.63 15.69 32.11
CA PHE A 421 -12.74 14.67 31.54
C PHE A 421 -13.45 13.39 31.07
N GLU A 422 -14.45 12.90 31.80
CA GLU A 422 -15.19 11.68 31.39
C GLU A 422 -15.97 11.90 30.07
N SER A 423 -16.64 13.05 29.94
CA SER A 423 -17.35 13.46 28.71
C SER A 423 -16.39 13.68 27.53
N SER A 424 -15.24 14.29 27.81
CA SER A 424 -14.17 14.51 26.84
C SER A 424 -13.69 13.18 26.24
N LEU A 425 -13.31 12.21 27.08
CA LEU A 425 -12.83 10.90 26.63
C LEU A 425 -13.89 10.13 25.83
N THR A 426 -15.16 10.24 26.23
CA THR A 426 -16.28 9.59 25.55
C THR A 426 -16.45 10.14 24.13
N SER A 427 -16.27 11.45 23.95
CA SER A 427 -16.34 12.10 22.64
C SER A 427 -15.13 11.75 21.78
N MET A 428 -13.93 11.72 22.36
CA MET A 428 -12.72 11.31 21.62
C MET A 428 -12.80 9.86 21.12
N ARG A 429 -13.40 8.94 21.88
CA ARG A 429 -13.65 7.55 21.41
C ARG A 429 -14.52 7.53 20.15
N LYS A 430 -15.63 8.28 20.14
CA LYS A 430 -16.53 8.37 18.98
C LYS A 430 -15.84 8.99 17.77
N ALA A 431 -14.99 10.00 17.98
CA ALA A 431 -14.19 10.60 16.92
C ALA A 431 -13.18 9.59 16.35
N PHE A 432 -12.50 8.82 17.21
CA PHE A 432 -11.50 7.83 16.81
C PHE A 432 -12.08 6.75 15.89
N ASP A 433 -13.34 6.37 16.08
CA ASP A 433 -13.99 5.34 15.26
C ASP A 433 -14.14 5.75 13.79
N THR A 434 -14.19 7.06 13.49
CA THR A 434 -14.54 7.58 12.14
C THR A 434 -13.49 8.53 11.53
N ILE A 435 -12.52 9.02 12.30
CA ILE A 435 -11.46 9.90 11.79
C ILE A 435 -10.30 9.14 11.14
N ARG A 436 -10.11 7.88 11.53
CA ARG A 436 -9.09 7.01 10.96
C ARG A 436 -9.36 6.88 9.47
N TYR A 437 -8.31 7.08 8.66
CA TYR A 437 -8.38 6.98 7.21
C TYR A 437 -9.28 8.02 6.54
N SER A 438 -9.61 9.15 7.19
CA SER A 438 -10.47 10.18 6.56
C SER A 438 -9.97 11.62 6.63
N ALA A 439 -9.16 11.96 7.65
CA ALA A 439 -8.81 13.34 7.95
C ALA A 439 -7.37 13.76 7.58
N GLY A 440 -6.71 13.08 6.63
CA GLY A 440 -5.37 13.47 6.17
C GLY A 440 -4.39 13.77 7.30
N ASN A 441 -3.72 14.92 7.21
CA ASN A 441 -2.72 15.35 8.21
C ASN A 441 -3.31 15.70 9.58
N ARG A 442 -4.63 15.84 9.69
CA ARG A 442 -5.33 16.12 10.96
C ARG A 442 -5.42 14.89 11.84
N GLN A 443 -5.26 13.69 11.26
CA GLN A 443 -5.17 12.44 12.02
C GLN A 443 -4.06 12.50 13.05
N ILE A 444 -2.89 13.06 12.69
CA ILE A 444 -1.76 13.23 13.61
C ILE A 444 -2.23 14.01 14.82
N LYS A 445 -2.64 15.27 14.63
CA LYS A 445 -3.10 16.18 15.69
C LYS A 445 -4.23 15.58 16.55
N PHE A 446 -5.12 14.81 15.94
CA PHE A 446 -6.18 14.13 16.69
C PHE A 446 -5.63 13.06 17.64
N ILE A 447 -4.69 12.19 17.22
CA ILE A 447 -4.06 11.21 18.13
C ILE A 447 -3.42 11.93 19.30
N GLU A 448 -2.75 13.06 19.01
CA GLU A 448 -2.09 13.87 20.04
C GLU A 448 -3.06 14.32 21.11
N ASP A 449 -4.17 14.91 20.68
CA ASP A 449 -5.25 15.38 21.55
C ASP A 449 -5.89 14.21 22.31
N TYR A 450 -6.07 13.06 21.64
CA TYR A 450 -6.66 11.88 22.27
C TYR A 450 -5.77 11.34 23.40
N MET A 451 -4.46 11.28 23.17
CA MET A 451 -3.49 10.90 24.20
C MET A 451 -3.49 11.88 25.38
N LEU A 452 -3.58 13.19 25.12
CA LEU A 452 -3.69 14.20 26.17
C LEU A 452 -4.97 14.03 27.01
N VAL A 453 -6.12 13.86 26.35
CA VAL A 453 -7.41 13.63 27.01
C VAL A 453 -7.37 12.35 27.86
N ALA A 454 -6.69 11.30 27.38
CA ALA A 454 -6.48 10.07 28.12
C ALA A 454 -5.61 10.27 29.37
N LEU A 455 -4.53 11.07 29.28
CA LEU A 455 -3.68 11.39 30.45
C LEU A 455 -4.44 12.18 31.52
N ALA A 456 -5.36 13.05 31.11
CA ALA A 456 -6.13 13.90 32.02
C ALA A 456 -7.20 13.17 32.84
N GLN A 457 -7.51 11.92 32.50
CA GLN A 457 -8.56 11.17 33.20
C GLN A 457 -8.23 11.01 34.69
N PRO A 458 -9.16 11.35 35.61
CA PRO A 458 -8.96 11.12 37.03
C PRO A 458 -8.91 9.61 37.33
N ASN A 459 -8.10 9.22 38.30
CA ASN A 459 -8.13 7.83 38.76
C ASN A 459 -9.47 7.55 39.46
N LYS A 460 -10.01 6.34 39.28
CA LYS A 460 -11.32 5.95 39.84
C LYS A 460 -11.13 4.67 40.65
N ASN A 461 -11.45 4.70 41.94
CA ASN A 461 -11.32 3.56 42.86
C ASN A 461 -9.92 2.93 42.86
N GLY A 462 -8.86 3.75 42.83
CA GLY A 462 -7.47 3.28 42.74
C GLY A 462 -7.03 2.81 41.35
N ASN A 463 -7.94 2.67 40.39
CA ASN A 463 -7.63 2.27 39.02
C ASN A 463 -7.23 3.46 38.16
N ILE A 464 -6.15 3.27 37.40
CA ILE A 464 -5.62 4.24 36.44
C ILE A 464 -6.55 4.29 35.23
N GLN A 465 -7.29 5.40 35.09
CA GLN A 465 -8.14 5.65 33.93
C GLN A 465 -7.33 6.22 32.76
N GLY A 466 -7.87 6.05 31.55
CA GLY A 466 -7.30 6.55 30.29
C GLY A 466 -6.16 5.69 29.70
N LEU A 467 -5.59 4.74 30.45
CA LEU A 467 -4.49 3.91 29.96
C LEU A 467 -4.84 3.14 28.69
N LYS A 468 -6.06 2.57 28.61
CA LYS A 468 -6.52 1.82 27.43
C LYS A 468 -6.57 2.70 26.18
N ASP A 469 -7.14 3.90 26.33
CA ASP A 469 -7.31 4.86 25.24
C ASP A 469 -5.96 5.44 24.78
N PHE A 470 -5.06 5.72 25.73
CA PHE A 470 -3.70 6.11 25.42
C PHE A 470 -2.95 5.01 24.65
N LYS A 471 -3.06 3.75 25.09
CA LYS A 471 -2.44 2.62 24.39
C LYS A 471 -3.00 2.47 22.98
N LEU A 472 -4.30 2.62 22.80
CA LEU A 472 -4.96 2.54 21.50
C LEU A 472 -4.46 3.65 20.56
N ALA A 473 -4.49 4.90 21.01
CA ALA A 473 -4.03 6.06 20.25
C ALA A 473 -2.53 5.92 19.89
N PHE A 474 -1.69 5.53 20.86
CA PHE A 474 -0.26 5.31 20.64
C PHE A 474 0.00 4.20 19.61
N LYS A 475 -0.61 3.03 19.80
CA LYS A 475 -0.44 1.90 18.87
C LYS A 475 -0.94 2.21 17.47
N TRP A 476 -2.02 2.99 17.34
CA TRP A 476 -2.48 3.42 16.03
C TRP A 476 -1.52 4.43 15.38
N GLY A 477 -0.89 5.31 16.18
CA GLY A 477 0.21 6.15 15.70
C GLY A 477 1.41 5.35 15.23
N VAL A 478 1.86 4.34 16.00
CA VAL A 478 2.92 3.40 15.57
C VAL A 478 2.53 2.69 14.27
N PHE A 479 1.27 2.22 14.21
CA PHE A 479 0.73 1.54 13.04
C PHE A 479 0.73 2.41 11.78
N MET A 480 0.48 3.70 11.90
CA MET A 480 0.57 4.63 10.77
C MET A 480 2.01 5.12 10.52
N ASN A 481 2.96 4.85 11.42
CA ASN A 481 4.35 5.27 11.35
C ASN A 481 5.31 4.24 10.70
N HIS A 482 4.81 3.16 10.07
CA HIS A 482 5.69 2.15 9.44
C HIS A 482 6.64 2.72 8.37
N PHE A 483 6.37 3.93 7.88
CA PHE A 483 7.17 4.61 6.86
C PHE A 483 7.54 6.04 7.29
N ASP A 484 7.75 6.26 8.58
CA ASP A 484 8.26 7.52 9.16
C ASP A 484 7.39 8.75 8.86
N ALA A 485 6.08 8.52 8.65
CA ALA A 485 5.11 9.59 8.39
C ALA A 485 4.59 10.28 9.68
N PHE A 486 4.86 9.68 10.84
CA PHE A 486 4.59 10.24 12.16
C PHE A 486 5.91 10.59 12.87
N PRO A 487 5.87 11.46 13.91
CA PRO A 487 7.06 11.78 14.68
C PRO A 487 7.77 10.54 15.25
N GLU A 488 9.10 10.58 15.37
CA GLU A 488 9.99 9.53 15.95
C GLU A 488 9.51 8.95 17.30
N PHE A 489 8.61 9.63 17.99
CA PHE A 489 8.01 9.17 19.24
C PHE A 489 7.18 7.88 19.09
N TYR A 490 6.61 7.64 17.92
CA TYR A 490 5.83 6.43 17.65
C TYR A 490 6.75 5.28 17.23
N THR A 491 7.50 4.76 18.19
CA THR A 491 8.26 3.52 18.06
C THR A 491 7.52 2.38 18.74
N ASP A 492 7.58 1.19 18.16
CA ASP A 492 6.98 0.01 18.79
C ASP A 492 7.69 -0.29 20.12
N ILE A 493 6.90 -0.39 21.19
CA ILE A 493 7.36 -0.66 22.55
C ILE A 493 6.36 -1.60 23.22
N SER A 494 6.85 -2.40 24.18
CA SER A 494 6.01 -3.37 24.84
C SER A 494 4.86 -2.71 25.62
N ASN A 495 3.76 -3.44 25.79
CA ASN A 495 2.62 -2.98 26.60
C ASN A 495 3.00 -2.58 28.04
N LYS A 496 4.11 -3.12 28.58
CA LYS A 496 4.65 -2.78 29.91
C LYS A 496 5.41 -1.46 29.88
N GLU A 497 6.26 -1.25 28.88
CA GLU A 497 6.97 0.01 28.68
C GLU A 497 6.00 1.14 28.39
N LEU A 498 5.00 0.92 27.55
CA LEU A 498 3.97 1.91 27.25
C LEU A 498 3.13 2.30 28.48
N GLU A 499 2.93 1.36 29.42
CA GLU A 499 2.31 1.68 30.71
C GLU A 499 3.22 2.52 31.60
N ALA A 500 4.54 2.27 31.59
CA ALA A 500 5.50 3.12 32.29
C ALA A 500 5.54 4.53 31.71
N VAL A 501 5.58 4.66 30.37
CA VAL A 501 5.48 5.93 29.65
C VAL A 501 4.20 6.67 30.04
N PHE A 502 3.05 5.98 30.02
CA PHE A 502 1.78 6.59 30.45
C PHE A 502 1.84 7.12 31.88
N LYS A 503 2.35 6.33 32.83
CA LYS A 503 2.46 6.73 34.25
C LYS A 503 3.36 7.95 34.42
N ASP A 504 4.50 7.98 33.74
CA ASP A 504 5.42 9.10 33.74
C ASP A 504 4.77 10.36 33.14
N ARG A 505 4.20 10.26 31.94
CA ARG A 505 3.54 11.41 31.28
C ARG A 505 2.33 11.90 32.04
N LYS A 506 1.58 11.02 32.72
CA LYS A 506 0.45 11.42 33.58
C LYS A 506 0.92 12.19 34.82
N LYS A 507 2.08 11.84 35.38
CA LYS A 507 2.71 12.61 36.46
C LYS A 507 3.14 13.98 35.96
N SER A 508 3.82 14.05 34.81
CA SER A 508 4.23 15.31 34.17
C SER A 508 3.03 16.18 33.81
N TYR A 509 1.96 15.61 33.26
CA TYR A 509 0.71 16.32 32.99
C TYR A 509 0.17 17.00 34.25
N LYS A 510 0.10 16.27 35.38
CA LYS A 510 -0.37 16.85 36.65
C LYS A 510 0.47 18.02 37.13
N SER A 511 1.78 18.03 36.87
CA SER A 511 2.65 19.16 37.22
C SER A 511 2.44 20.42 36.37
N VAL A 512 1.85 20.28 35.18
CA VAL A 512 1.64 21.41 34.24
C VAL A 512 0.17 21.72 33.98
N ALA A 513 -0.77 20.93 34.50
CA ALA A 513 -2.21 21.04 34.26
C ALA A 513 -2.85 22.34 34.77
N GLY A 514 -2.13 23.15 35.56
CA GLY A 514 -2.56 24.48 35.99
C GLY A 514 -2.15 25.62 35.03
N SER A 515 -1.32 25.32 34.03
CA SER A 515 -0.83 26.30 33.06
C SER A 515 -1.74 26.37 31.84
N ASN A 516 -2.03 27.59 31.35
CA ASN A 516 -2.81 27.82 30.13
C ASN A 516 -1.97 27.54 28.87
N PHE A 517 -1.57 26.27 28.67
CA PHE A 517 -0.94 25.85 27.42
C PHE A 517 -1.99 25.49 26.39
N ASP A 518 -1.78 25.90 25.14
CA ASP A 518 -2.45 25.24 24.02
C ASP A 518 -2.03 23.76 23.98
N THR A 519 -2.97 22.91 23.58
CA THR A 519 -2.84 21.47 23.44
C THR A 519 -1.61 21.06 22.63
N LYS A 520 -1.27 21.79 21.56
CA LYS A 520 -0.08 21.51 20.75
C LYS A 520 1.21 21.70 21.55
N VAL A 521 1.29 22.78 22.34
CA VAL A 521 2.43 23.06 23.22
C VAL A 521 2.51 22.04 24.33
N LEU A 522 1.37 21.70 24.94
CA LEU A 522 1.29 20.70 25.99
C LEU A 522 1.74 19.32 25.50
N ALA A 523 1.33 18.92 24.29
CA ALA A 523 1.75 17.67 23.70
C ALA A 523 3.26 17.67 23.37
N LYS A 524 3.79 18.79 22.85
CA LYS A 524 5.24 18.97 22.63
C LYS A 524 6.03 18.78 23.93
N LEU A 525 5.55 19.35 25.04
CA LEU A 525 6.20 19.25 26.35
C LEU A 525 6.15 17.83 26.90
N LEU A 526 5.01 17.15 26.78
CA LEU A 526 4.80 15.83 27.38
C LEU A 526 5.39 14.69 26.56
N PHE A 527 5.42 14.80 25.25
CA PHE A 527 5.85 13.72 24.35
C PHE A 527 7.16 14.02 23.62
N HIS A 528 7.72 15.22 23.81
CA HIS A 528 8.96 15.67 23.17
C HIS A 528 8.93 15.58 21.64
N TRP A 529 7.77 15.81 21.01
CA TRP A 529 7.69 15.79 19.56
C TRP A 529 8.54 16.88 18.94
N LYS A 530 9.42 16.47 18.03
CA LYS A 530 10.01 17.34 17.02
C LYS A 530 8.91 17.58 15.99
N TYR A 531 8.23 18.71 16.08
CA TYR A 531 7.49 19.19 14.93
C TYR A 531 8.51 19.82 14.00
N ASP A 532 8.48 19.46 12.73
CA ASP A 532 9.14 20.27 11.72
C ASP A 532 8.60 21.70 11.83
N ASN A 533 9.51 22.67 11.67
CA ASN A 533 9.13 24.08 11.57
C ASN A 533 8.38 24.27 10.23
N GLN A 534 7.11 23.85 10.17
CA GLN A 534 6.19 24.14 9.08
C GLN A 534 5.05 25.03 9.59
#